data_AF-A0A1F7ZP81-F1
#
_entry.id   AF-A0A1F7ZP81-F1
#
_cell.length_a   1.000
_cell.length_b   1.000
_cell.length_c   1.000
_cell.angle_alpha   90.00
_cell.angle_beta   90.00
_cell.angle_gamma   90.00
#
_symmetry.space_group_name_H-M   'P 1'
#
loop_
_entity.id
_entity.type
_entity.pdbx_description
1 polymer ?
#
loop_
_entity_poly.entity_id
_entity_poly.type
_entity_poly.pdbx_seq_one_letter_code
_entity_poly.pdbx_strand_id
1 'polypeptide(L)'
;MQVTISSSRPGGHPSNHHPPLRGWGNSRCSRRDIQYPVSLNHPAHHCLGPNRNWKCNASSLGLTPYPTSWLKELLRGRPKPLPTFGAKFSPGAQYVTEEGRARSSISANLKTKYEVPKVHGAVVASWGIHAALVADSDTTEYRKFGADRFKLAAEELLFPPSGTESHRYAGTISLTRWDSQANSKCVETMEIQEHMYVLVTMVPRLERDFVISPESVPLDGRLRIVHFGPVPSEKAMQLMASAYQGGQHVSDRSVFYSEIETLKIIFRETDERWRRVCIDGRIIAVECDGWMEIYKEPECLLNILTSVGF
;
A
#
# COMPACT_ATOMS: atom_id res chain seq x y z
N MET A 1 40.73 -34.95 44.89
CA MET A 1 39.35 -35.41 45.16
C MET A 1 38.68 -34.31 45.95
N GLN A 2 37.65 -33.70 45.37
CA GLN A 2 37.11 -32.37 45.72
C GLN A 2 36.26 -32.35 47.00
N VAL A 3 36.37 -31.23 47.70
CA VAL A 3 35.59 -30.80 48.86
C VAL A 3 34.28 -30.17 48.38
N THR A 4 33.18 -30.48 49.06
CA THR A 4 31.84 -29.91 48.81
C THR A 4 31.33 -29.27 50.09
N ILE A 5 31.04 -27.96 50.09
CA ILE A 5 30.04 -27.32 50.97
C ILE A 5 29.33 -26.20 50.19
N SER A 6 28.03 -26.14 50.41
CA SER A 6 26.95 -25.28 49.90
C SER A 6 27.11 -23.76 50.01
N SER A 7 26.37 -23.00 49.18
CA SER A 7 25.47 -21.94 49.67
C SER A 7 24.46 -21.42 48.63
N SER A 8 23.39 -20.85 49.20
CA SER A 8 22.13 -20.23 48.78
C SER A 8 22.08 -19.22 47.61
N ARG A 9 20.88 -19.12 47.01
CA ARG A 9 20.38 -18.22 45.93
C ARG A 9 20.40 -16.71 46.29
N PRO A 10 20.26 -15.77 45.32
CA PRO A 10 18.93 -15.23 44.96
C PRO A 10 18.75 -14.69 43.52
N GLY A 11 17.49 -14.47 43.11
CA GLY A 11 17.11 -13.38 42.17
C GLY A 11 16.72 -13.78 40.75
N GLY A 12 15.46 -14.15 40.53
CA GLY A 12 14.88 -14.30 39.18
C GLY A 12 14.37 -12.96 38.64
N HIS A 13 14.82 -12.58 37.44
CA HIS A 13 14.18 -11.57 36.60
C HIS A 13 12.90 -12.14 35.96
N PRO A 14 11.80 -11.38 35.83
CA PRO A 14 10.66 -11.80 35.03
C PRO A 14 10.98 -11.63 33.54
N SER A 15 10.97 -12.74 32.81
CA SER A 15 11.02 -12.73 31.35
C SER A 15 9.66 -12.29 30.78
N ASN A 16 9.65 -11.15 30.08
CA ASN A 16 8.52 -10.76 29.23
C ASN A 16 8.48 -11.71 28.02
N HIS A 17 7.68 -12.77 28.13
CA HIS A 17 7.33 -13.62 27.01
C HIS A 17 6.07 -13.05 26.33
N HIS A 18 6.26 -12.39 25.18
CA HIS A 18 5.18 -12.16 24.22
C HIS A 18 4.86 -13.47 23.47
N PRO A 19 3.59 -13.72 23.13
CA PRO A 19 3.17 -14.96 22.47
C PRO A 19 3.64 -15.02 21.01
N PRO A 20 3.84 -16.23 20.44
CA PRO A 20 4.39 -16.39 19.11
C PRO A 20 3.37 -16.05 18.01
N LEU A 21 3.76 -15.09 17.15
CA LEU A 21 3.06 -14.70 15.92
C LEU A 21 3.11 -15.83 14.87
N ARG A 22 2.08 -16.69 14.84
CA ARG A 22 1.83 -17.64 13.73
C ARG A 22 0.86 -16.99 12.73
N GLY A 23 1.26 -16.88 11.45
CA GLY A 23 0.37 -16.51 10.34
C GLY A 23 0.91 -15.49 9.33
N TRP A 24 2.05 -14.86 9.60
CA TRP A 24 2.59 -13.72 8.82
C TRP A 24 3.63 -14.11 7.75
N GLY A 25 3.49 -15.28 7.13
CA GLY A 25 4.49 -15.79 6.19
C GLY A 25 3.87 -16.07 4.83
N ASN A 26 3.67 -15.06 3.98
CA ASN A 26 3.65 -15.24 2.52
C ASN A 26 3.63 -13.96 1.65
N SER A 27 4.02 -12.80 2.18
CA SER A 27 4.00 -11.56 1.40
C SER A 27 5.20 -11.41 0.46
N ARG A 28 4.99 -11.34 -0.86
CA ARG A 28 6.06 -11.26 -1.89
C ARG A 28 5.84 -10.14 -2.92
N CYS A 29 6.50 -8.99 -2.70
CA CYS A 29 6.57 -7.89 -3.67
C CYS A 29 7.99 -7.29 -3.75
N SER A 30 8.83 -7.67 -4.73
CA SER A 30 10.22 -7.16 -4.87
C SER A 30 10.57 -6.91 -6.34
N ARG A 31 11.16 -5.76 -6.66
CA ARG A 31 11.43 -5.26 -8.02
C ARG A 31 12.62 -5.94 -8.71
N ARG A 32 12.49 -6.19 -10.02
CA ARG A 32 13.56 -6.06 -11.03
C ARG A 32 13.01 -5.28 -12.22
N ASP A 33 13.93 -4.60 -12.90
CA ASP A 33 13.77 -3.51 -13.86
C ASP A 33 12.70 -3.71 -14.94
N ILE A 34 11.93 -2.65 -15.17
CA ILE A 34 11.23 -2.41 -16.44
C ILE A 34 11.23 -0.90 -16.71
N GLN A 35 11.97 -0.50 -17.73
CA GLN A 35 11.97 0.83 -18.33
C GLN A 35 11.26 0.71 -19.68
N TYR A 36 10.16 1.43 -19.88
CA TYR A 36 9.51 1.55 -21.20
C TYR A 36 9.22 3.02 -21.50
N PRO A 37 9.76 3.59 -22.58
CA PRO A 37 9.22 4.78 -23.21
C PRO A 37 8.36 4.32 -24.41
N VAL A 38 7.04 4.36 -24.30
CA VAL A 38 6.18 4.32 -25.50
C VAL A 38 4.99 5.23 -25.27
N SER A 39 4.91 6.31 -26.05
CA SER A 39 3.65 7.04 -26.25
C SER A 39 2.72 6.12 -27.04
N LEU A 40 1.64 5.65 -26.41
CA LEU A 40 0.61 4.85 -27.06
C LEU A 40 -0.67 5.67 -27.13
N ASN A 41 -1.07 6.04 -28.36
CA ASN A 41 -2.34 6.71 -28.64
C ASN A 41 -3.54 5.73 -28.66
N HIS A 42 -3.36 4.44 -28.33
CA HIS A 42 -4.41 3.41 -28.27
C HIS A 42 -4.17 2.48 -27.05
N PRO A 43 -5.22 1.99 -26.36
CA PRO A 43 -5.07 1.17 -25.17
C PRO A 43 -4.41 -0.18 -25.52
N ALA A 44 -3.27 -0.47 -24.89
CA ALA A 44 -2.58 -1.74 -25.07
C ALA A 44 -3.37 -2.90 -24.44
N HIS A 45 -3.25 -4.10 -25.02
CA HIS A 45 -3.82 -5.33 -24.44
C HIS A 45 -2.72 -6.11 -23.72
N HIS A 46 -2.91 -6.39 -22.44
CA HIS A 46 -1.97 -7.17 -21.64
C HIS A 46 -2.60 -8.41 -21.02
N CYS A 47 -1.80 -9.47 -20.93
CA CYS A 47 -2.18 -10.73 -20.32
C CYS A 47 -1.63 -10.87 -18.90
N LEU A 48 -2.36 -11.56 -18.04
CA LEU A 48 -1.98 -11.84 -16.65
C LEU A 48 -0.96 -12.97 -16.49
N GLY A 49 0.28 -12.71 -16.92
CA GLY A 49 1.44 -13.54 -16.57
C GLY A 49 1.90 -13.34 -15.11
N PRO A 50 2.68 -14.26 -14.52
CA PRO A 50 3.08 -14.26 -13.10
C PRO A 50 4.05 -13.13 -12.67
N ASN A 51 4.12 -12.01 -13.39
CA ASN A 51 4.97 -10.88 -13.03
C ASN A 51 4.37 -10.07 -11.85
N ARG A 52 5.22 -9.46 -11.03
CA ARG A 52 4.95 -9.25 -9.59
C ARG A 52 3.86 -8.23 -9.22
N ASN A 53 3.82 -7.06 -9.85
CA ASN A 53 2.76 -6.05 -9.61
C ASN A 53 1.36 -6.57 -10.01
N TRP A 54 1.36 -7.55 -10.89
CA TRP A 54 0.18 -8.13 -11.48
C TRP A 54 -0.42 -9.25 -10.63
N LYS A 55 0.28 -9.68 -9.56
CA LYS A 55 -0.22 -10.72 -8.63
C LYS A 55 -1.40 -10.24 -7.80
N CYS A 56 -1.44 -8.95 -7.44
CA CYS A 56 -2.58 -8.38 -6.72
C CYS A 56 -3.82 -8.37 -7.61
N ASN A 57 -3.66 -7.90 -8.86
CA ASN A 57 -4.70 -7.94 -9.88
C ASN A 57 -5.14 -9.38 -10.17
N ALA A 58 -4.20 -10.30 -10.36
CA ALA A 58 -4.50 -11.71 -10.58
C ALA A 58 -5.21 -12.35 -9.37
N SER A 59 -4.85 -12.01 -8.13
CA SER A 59 -5.52 -12.51 -6.92
C SER A 59 -6.92 -11.94 -6.75
N SER A 60 -7.10 -10.66 -7.10
CA SER A 60 -8.39 -9.99 -7.09
C SER A 60 -9.31 -10.54 -8.18
N LEU A 61 -8.76 -10.80 -9.37
CA LEU A 61 -9.42 -11.46 -10.48
C LEU A 61 -9.46 -12.99 -10.34
N GLY A 62 -9.07 -13.60 -9.22
CA GLY A 62 -9.15 -15.07 -9.07
C GLY A 62 -8.37 -15.90 -10.12
N LEU A 63 -7.37 -15.32 -10.80
CA LEU A 63 -6.56 -15.95 -11.84
C LEU A 63 -5.38 -16.77 -11.29
N THR A 64 -5.26 -16.88 -9.97
CA THR A 64 -4.14 -17.56 -9.28
C THR A 64 -4.25 -19.06 -9.03
N PRO A 65 -5.31 -19.84 -9.36
CA PRO A 65 -5.37 -21.22 -8.89
C PRO A 65 -4.52 -22.21 -9.72
N TYR A 66 -4.14 -21.92 -10.97
CA TYR A 66 -3.39 -22.88 -11.81
C TYR A 66 -2.33 -22.24 -12.73
N PRO A 67 -1.12 -22.83 -12.85
CA PRO A 67 0.01 -22.27 -13.62
C PRO A 67 -0.22 -22.15 -15.13
N THR A 68 -1.29 -22.72 -15.69
CA THR A 68 -1.66 -22.67 -17.11
C THR A 68 -2.90 -21.81 -17.40
N SER A 69 -3.51 -21.23 -16.37
CA SER A 69 -4.71 -20.39 -16.51
C SER A 69 -4.45 -19.14 -17.36
N TRP A 70 -3.30 -18.49 -17.19
CA TRP A 70 -2.91 -17.31 -17.96
C TRP A 70 -2.72 -17.59 -19.47
N LEU A 71 -2.39 -18.83 -19.86
CA LEU A 71 -2.31 -19.23 -21.27
C LEU A 71 -3.72 -19.37 -21.88
N LYS A 72 -4.68 -19.87 -21.10
CA LYS A 72 -6.09 -19.89 -21.53
C LYS A 72 -6.64 -18.47 -21.67
N GLU A 73 -6.29 -17.58 -20.75
CA GLU A 73 -6.59 -16.15 -20.80
C GLU A 73 -5.97 -15.49 -22.05
N LEU A 74 -4.72 -15.82 -22.39
CA LEU A 74 -4.07 -15.28 -23.58
C LEU A 74 -4.72 -15.75 -24.89
N LEU A 75 -5.14 -17.01 -24.95
CA LEU A 75 -5.67 -17.60 -26.18
C LEU A 75 -7.18 -17.42 -26.36
N ARG A 76 -7.93 -17.24 -25.26
CA ARG A 76 -9.41 -17.22 -25.27
C ARG A 76 -10.03 -16.07 -24.48
N GLY A 77 -9.22 -15.27 -23.79
CA GLY A 77 -9.70 -14.14 -23.01
C GLY A 77 -10.27 -13.04 -23.91
N ARG A 78 -11.19 -12.26 -23.35
CA ARG A 78 -11.70 -11.04 -23.96
C ARG A 78 -11.06 -9.83 -23.29
N PRO A 79 -10.72 -8.79 -24.06
CA PRO A 79 -10.20 -7.56 -23.48
C PRO A 79 -11.29 -6.89 -22.64
N LYS A 80 -10.97 -6.61 -21.38
CA LYS A 80 -11.74 -5.74 -20.50
C LYS A 80 -10.89 -4.54 -20.10
N PRO A 81 -11.46 -3.32 -20.05
CA PRO A 81 -10.77 -2.15 -19.52
C PRO A 81 -10.27 -2.40 -18.10
N LEU A 82 -9.02 -2.05 -17.82
CA LEU A 82 -8.49 -2.02 -16.46
C LEU A 82 -8.72 -0.63 -15.88
N PRO A 83 -9.53 -0.50 -14.82
CA PRO A 83 -9.63 0.77 -14.12
C PRO A 83 -8.28 1.16 -13.52
N THR A 84 -7.94 2.44 -13.65
CA THR A 84 -6.71 3.01 -13.09
C THR A 84 -7.04 4.27 -12.32
N PHE A 85 -6.19 4.62 -11.35
CA PHE A 85 -6.20 5.91 -10.69
C PHE A 85 -4.97 6.70 -11.12
N GLY A 86 -5.12 8.02 -11.13
CA GLY A 86 -3.99 8.95 -11.21
C GLY A 86 -3.58 9.41 -9.82
N ALA A 87 -2.29 9.59 -9.61
CA ALA A 87 -1.69 10.25 -8.46
C ALA A 87 -0.90 11.47 -8.97
N LYS A 88 -1.31 12.67 -8.58
CA LYS A 88 -0.61 13.93 -8.81
C LYS A 88 0.17 14.31 -7.58
N PHE A 89 1.29 15.01 -7.78
CA PHE A 89 2.17 15.42 -6.71
C PHE A 89 2.54 16.89 -6.84
N SER A 90 3.02 17.46 -5.74
CA SER A 90 3.78 18.70 -5.76
C SER A 90 5.08 18.56 -6.59
N PRO A 91 5.61 19.66 -7.16
CA PRO A 91 6.67 19.60 -8.18
C PRO A 91 7.99 18.95 -7.73
N GLY A 92 8.28 18.96 -6.43
CA GLY A 92 9.52 18.42 -5.85
C GLY A 92 9.49 16.91 -5.62
N ALA A 93 8.39 16.22 -5.90
CA ALA A 93 8.26 14.79 -5.65
C ALA A 93 9.20 13.95 -6.53
N GLN A 94 9.82 12.95 -5.90
CA GLN A 94 10.85 12.11 -6.52
C GLN A 94 10.56 10.63 -6.26
N TYR A 95 10.85 9.78 -7.24
CA TYR A 95 10.91 8.35 -7.00
C TYR A 95 12.09 8.04 -6.08
N VAL A 96 11.84 7.18 -5.11
CA VAL A 96 12.88 6.58 -4.27
C VAL A 96 13.31 5.29 -4.96
N THR A 97 14.57 5.26 -5.41
CA THR A 97 15.17 4.12 -6.11
C THR A 97 16.35 3.57 -5.33
N GLU A 98 16.89 2.44 -5.78
CA GLU A 98 18.10 1.81 -5.20
C GLU A 98 18.02 1.67 -3.67
N GLU A 99 16.92 1.07 -3.17
CA GLU A 99 16.77 0.76 -1.74
C GLU A 99 16.79 2.00 -0.84
N GLY A 100 16.30 3.14 -1.34
CA GLY A 100 16.30 4.39 -0.56
C GLY A 100 17.48 5.30 -0.85
N ARG A 101 18.50 4.85 -1.58
CA ARG A 101 19.77 5.57 -1.77
C ARG A 101 19.76 6.57 -2.91
N ALA A 102 18.95 6.31 -3.94
CA ALA A 102 18.88 7.16 -5.11
C ALA A 102 17.51 7.84 -5.24
N ARG A 103 17.52 8.98 -5.94
CA ARG A 103 16.31 9.73 -6.29
C ARG A 103 16.27 9.89 -7.80
N SER A 104 15.10 9.65 -8.39
CA SER A 104 14.86 9.96 -9.80
C SER A 104 13.63 10.85 -9.96
N SER A 105 13.73 11.83 -10.84
CA SER A 105 12.68 12.82 -11.03
C SER A 105 11.44 12.19 -11.67
N ILE A 106 10.27 12.41 -11.07
CA ILE A 106 8.96 12.08 -11.68
C ILE A 106 8.71 13.02 -12.88
N SER A 107 9.23 14.24 -12.76
CA SER A 107 9.04 15.37 -13.67
C SER A 107 9.84 15.29 -14.97
N ALA A 108 10.66 14.26 -15.17
CA ALA A 108 11.61 14.18 -16.28
C ALA A 108 10.97 14.24 -17.69
N ASN A 109 9.67 13.93 -17.80
CA ASN A 109 8.92 13.94 -19.06
C ASN A 109 7.87 15.04 -19.16
N LEU A 110 7.82 16.00 -18.23
CA LEU A 110 6.85 17.10 -18.28
C LEU A 110 7.15 17.98 -19.49
N LYS A 111 6.17 18.15 -20.38
CA LYS A 111 6.35 18.90 -21.63
C LYS A 111 6.24 20.41 -21.41
N THR A 112 5.60 20.82 -20.31
CA THR A 112 5.34 22.22 -20.00
C THR A 112 5.57 22.52 -18.52
N LYS A 113 5.87 23.78 -18.21
CA LYS A 113 6.10 24.28 -16.83
C LYS A 113 4.84 24.24 -15.95
N TYR A 114 3.66 24.04 -16.54
CA TYR A 114 2.37 24.02 -15.83
C TYR A 114 1.88 22.61 -15.53
N GLU A 115 2.54 21.59 -16.07
CA GLU A 115 2.16 20.20 -15.85
C GLU A 115 2.67 19.76 -14.47
N VAL A 116 1.79 19.13 -13.69
CA VAL A 116 2.16 18.59 -12.39
C VAL A 116 2.67 17.15 -12.53
N PRO A 117 3.66 16.72 -11.73
CA PRO A 117 4.12 15.34 -11.74
C PRO A 117 2.96 14.37 -11.52
N LYS A 118 2.83 13.37 -12.40
CA LYS A 118 1.73 12.40 -12.40
C LYS A 118 2.24 10.99 -12.53
N VAL A 119 1.67 10.09 -11.72
CA VAL A 119 1.93 8.64 -11.76
C VAL A 119 0.59 7.92 -11.77
N HIS A 120 0.46 6.87 -12.58
CA HIS A 120 -0.72 6.02 -12.60
C HIS A 120 -0.55 4.78 -11.74
N GLY A 121 -1.64 4.32 -11.13
CA GLY A 121 -1.72 3.03 -10.49
C GLY A 121 -3.03 2.32 -10.79
N ALA A 122 -3.09 1.03 -10.49
CA ALA A 122 -4.29 0.19 -10.68
C ALA A 122 -4.65 -0.61 -9.42
N VAL A 123 -3.76 -0.66 -8.42
CA VAL A 123 -3.94 -1.52 -7.24
C VAL A 123 -4.14 -0.67 -5.99
N VAL A 124 -3.11 0.07 -5.58
CA VAL A 124 -3.04 0.70 -4.27
C VAL A 124 -2.19 1.96 -4.27
N ALA A 125 -2.68 2.99 -3.59
CA ALA A 125 -1.93 4.17 -3.20
C ALA A 125 -2.01 4.32 -1.68
N SER A 126 -0.91 4.61 -1.00
CA SER A 126 -0.91 4.68 0.46
C SER A 126 0.11 5.64 1.04
N TRP A 127 -0.17 6.09 2.25
CA TRP A 127 0.70 6.84 3.14
C TRP A 127 0.58 6.30 4.58
N GLY A 128 1.49 6.71 5.47
CA GLY A 128 1.58 6.19 6.82
C GLY A 128 2.33 4.86 6.88
N ILE A 129 1.95 4.01 7.84
CA ILE A 129 2.65 2.77 8.14
C ILE A 129 2.71 1.81 6.94
N HIS A 130 1.66 1.73 6.10
CA HIS A 130 1.71 0.87 4.91
C HIS A 130 2.82 1.29 3.93
N ALA A 131 2.96 2.59 3.66
CA ALA A 131 4.03 3.08 2.78
C ALA A 131 5.41 2.88 3.42
N ALA A 132 5.54 3.12 4.73
CA ALA A 132 6.78 2.90 5.46
C ALA A 132 7.18 1.41 5.46
N LEU A 133 6.23 0.48 5.64
CA LEU A 133 6.46 -0.96 5.52
C LEU A 133 7.00 -1.35 4.15
N VAL A 134 6.38 -0.85 3.07
CA VAL A 134 6.83 -1.15 1.71
C VAL A 134 8.21 -0.57 1.45
N ALA A 135 8.49 0.64 1.93
CA ALA A 135 9.77 1.30 1.74
C ALA A 135 10.90 0.64 2.56
N ASP A 136 10.65 0.35 3.83
CA ASP A 136 11.67 -0.14 4.77
C ASP A 136 11.92 -1.65 4.58
N SER A 137 10.92 -2.44 4.19
CA SER A 137 11.11 -3.86 3.89
C SER A 137 11.89 -4.15 2.59
N ASP A 138 12.11 -3.13 1.75
CA ASP A 138 12.84 -3.29 0.49
C ASP A 138 14.35 -3.02 0.59
N THR A 139 14.88 -2.85 1.81
CA THR A 139 16.34 -2.75 2.03
C THR A 139 17.04 -4.09 1.85
N THR A 140 18.31 -4.06 1.48
CA THR A 140 19.23 -5.22 1.47
C THR A 140 19.21 -6.00 2.78
N GLU A 141 19.16 -5.31 3.91
CA GLU A 141 19.09 -5.90 5.26
C GLU A 141 17.85 -6.76 5.45
N TYR A 142 16.71 -6.32 4.93
CA TYR A 142 15.43 -7.00 5.10
C TYR A 142 15.12 -8.02 4.01
N ARG A 143 15.63 -7.83 2.78
CA ARG A 143 15.43 -8.76 1.65
C ARG A 143 15.93 -10.18 1.91
N LYS A 144 16.96 -10.35 2.76
CA LYS A 144 17.46 -11.68 3.14
C LYS A 144 16.43 -12.54 3.88
N PHE A 145 15.40 -11.92 4.46
CA PHE A 145 14.34 -12.61 5.21
C PHE A 145 13.11 -12.99 4.38
N GLY A 146 13.15 -12.81 3.05
CA GLY A 146 12.12 -13.33 2.15
C GLY A 146 10.72 -12.77 2.45
N ALA A 147 9.76 -13.62 2.78
CA ALA A 147 8.38 -13.21 3.05
C ALA A 147 8.22 -12.50 4.42
N ASP A 148 9.08 -12.82 5.38
CA ASP A 148 9.00 -12.34 6.76
C ASP A 148 9.52 -10.90 6.93
N ARG A 149 10.11 -10.33 5.88
CA ARG A 149 10.66 -8.97 5.90
C ARG A 149 9.63 -7.88 6.21
N PHE A 150 8.37 -8.08 5.80
CA PHE A 150 7.29 -7.15 6.13
C PHE A 150 6.91 -7.22 7.61
N LYS A 151 7.01 -8.41 8.21
CA LYS A 151 6.79 -8.61 9.64
C LYS A 151 7.87 -7.91 10.47
N LEU A 152 9.14 -8.09 10.10
CA LEU A 152 10.25 -7.43 10.79
C LEU A 152 10.18 -5.90 10.69
N ALA A 153 9.89 -5.37 9.50
CA ALA A 153 9.67 -3.94 9.33
C ALA A 153 8.47 -3.43 10.14
N ALA A 154 7.40 -4.24 10.26
CA ALA A 154 6.25 -3.88 11.09
C ALA A 154 6.58 -3.86 12.57
N GLU A 155 7.36 -4.84 13.05
CA GLU A 155 7.82 -4.88 14.44
C GLU A 155 8.67 -3.64 14.76
N GLU A 156 9.60 -3.23 13.89
CA GLU A 156 10.43 -2.04 14.13
C GLU A 156 9.63 -0.73 14.08
N LEU A 157 8.68 -0.61 13.15
CA LEU A 157 7.86 0.60 13.00
C LEU A 157 6.83 0.76 14.14
N LEU A 158 6.27 -0.35 14.63
CA LEU A 158 5.27 -0.34 15.69
C LEU A 158 5.89 -0.39 17.08
N PHE A 159 7.02 -1.08 17.24
CA PHE A 159 7.73 -1.25 18.50
C PHE A 159 9.18 -0.81 18.36
N PRO A 160 9.43 0.51 18.19
CA PRO A 160 10.78 1.04 18.07
C PRO A 160 11.70 0.53 19.20
N PRO A 161 12.95 0.14 18.91
CA PRO A 161 13.90 -0.33 19.94
C PRO A 161 14.19 0.70 21.04
N SER A 162 13.96 1.98 20.77
CA SER A 162 14.02 3.08 21.73
C SER A 162 12.93 3.01 22.82
N GLY A 163 11.92 2.15 22.67
CA GLY A 163 10.76 2.07 23.55
C GLY A 163 9.78 3.24 23.38
N THR A 164 9.95 4.06 22.33
CA THR A 164 9.03 5.15 22.01
C THR A 164 7.78 4.63 21.31
N GLU A 165 6.69 5.41 21.35
CA GLU A 165 5.49 5.09 20.58
C GLU A 165 5.77 5.07 19.07
N SER A 166 4.94 4.34 18.33
CA SER A 166 4.95 4.34 16.87
C SER A 166 4.72 5.75 16.32
N HIS A 167 5.39 6.08 15.21
CA HIS A 167 5.29 7.42 14.60
C HIS A 167 3.84 7.82 14.28
N ARG A 168 3.50 9.07 14.59
CA ARG A 168 2.18 9.68 14.31
C ARG A 168 2.35 10.59 13.11
N TYR A 169 1.72 10.23 12.00
CA TYR A 169 1.95 10.88 10.70
C TYR A 169 1.16 12.18 10.57
N ALA A 170 1.84 13.31 10.59
CA ALA A 170 1.23 14.63 10.57
C ALA A 170 0.85 15.06 9.14
N GLY A 171 -0.41 15.46 8.94
CA GLY A 171 -0.90 15.92 7.65
C GLY A 171 -2.36 16.35 7.69
N THR A 172 -2.82 16.92 6.59
CA THR A 172 -4.23 17.25 6.39
C THR A 172 -4.77 16.39 5.25
N ILE A 173 -5.88 15.69 5.50
CA ILE A 173 -6.54 14.83 4.52
C ILE A 173 -7.89 15.46 4.12
N SER A 174 -8.07 15.67 2.83
CA SER A 174 -9.35 16.03 2.24
C SER A 174 -9.81 14.94 1.27
N LEU A 175 -11.07 14.55 1.37
CA LEU A 175 -11.70 13.54 0.53
C LEU A 175 -12.90 14.13 -0.20
N THR A 176 -13.11 13.68 -1.42
CA THR A 176 -14.34 14.00 -2.17
C THR A 176 -15.18 12.75 -2.28
N ARG A 177 -16.47 12.84 -1.97
CA ARG A 177 -17.44 11.75 -2.12
C ARG A 177 -18.60 12.19 -3.00
N TRP A 178 -19.21 11.21 -3.66
CA TRP A 178 -20.46 11.45 -4.37
C TRP A 178 -21.63 11.46 -3.38
N ASP A 179 -22.38 12.57 -3.35
CA ASP A 179 -23.62 12.68 -2.60
C ASP A 179 -24.79 12.38 -3.55
N SER A 180 -25.47 11.26 -3.30
CA SER A 180 -26.62 10.84 -4.10
C SER A 180 -27.86 11.70 -3.87
N GLN A 181 -28.01 12.34 -2.71
CA GLN A 181 -29.15 13.22 -2.40
C GLN A 181 -28.99 14.57 -3.08
N ALA A 182 -27.78 15.16 -3.00
CA ALA A 182 -27.46 16.43 -3.63
C ALA A 182 -27.04 16.30 -5.11
N ASN A 183 -26.94 15.07 -5.63
CA ASN A 183 -26.46 14.73 -6.98
C ASN A 183 -25.17 15.48 -7.37
N SER A 184 -24.25 15.60 -6.41
CA SER A 184 -23.05 16.42 -6.54
C SER A 184 -21.89 15.87 -5.71
N LYS A 185 -20.69 16.41 -5.94
CA LYS A 185 -19.48 16.04 -5.19
C LYS A 185 -19.40 16.86 -3.91
N CYS A 186 -19.32 16.18 -2.77
CA CYS A 186 -19.08 16.79 -1.47
C CYS A 186 -17.61 16.64 -1.08
N VAL A 187 -16.96 17.74 -0.70
CA VAL A 187 -15.57 17.76 -0.22
C VAL A 187 -15.59 17.87 1.30
N GLU A 188 -14.87 16.97 1.95
CA GLU A 188 -14.75 16.91 3.41
C GLU A 188 -13.28 16.87 3.80
N THR A 189 -12.90 17.67 4.80
CA THR A 189 -11.57 17.62 5.39
C THR A 189 -11.68 16.94 6.74
N MET A 190 -10.85 15.92 6.95
CA MET A 190 -10.80 15.21 8.22
C MET A 190 -10.32 16.17 9.32
N GLU A 191 -11.03 16.19 10.46
CA GLU A 191 -10.67 17.04 11.60
C GLU A 191 -9.33 16.63 12.20
N ILE A 192 -9.05 15.32 12.26
CA ILE A 192 -7.78 14.80 12.77
C ILE A 192 -6.62 15.22 11.86
N GLN A 193 -5.51 15.65 12.46
CA GLN A 193 -4.31 16.11 11.74
C GLN A 193 -3.12 15.14 11.88
N GLU A 194 -3.34 14.04 12.58
CA GLU A 194 -2.38 12.97 12.74
C GLU A 194 -3.02 11.65 12.30
N HIS A 195 -2.23 10.83 11.64
CA HIS A 195 -2.67 9.61 10.98
C HIS A 195 -1.72 8.47 11.28
N MET A 196 -2.16 7.24 11.04
CA MET A 196 -1.29 6.07 11.13
C MET A 196 -1.34 5.26 9.86
N TYR A 197 -2.52 5.12 9.26
CA TYR A 197 -2.73 4.31 8.08
C TYR A 197 -3.67 5.04 7.12
N VAL A 198 -3.21 5.28 5.90
CA VAL A 198 -4.01 5.85 4.82
C VAL A 198 -3.77 5.01 3.59
N LEU A 199 -4.78 4.28 3.14
CA LEU A 199 -4.69 3.42 1.97
C LEU A 199 -5.91 3.63 1.08
N VAL A 200 -5.65 3.78 -0.21
CA VAL A 200 -6.66 3.89 -1.25
C VAL A 200 -6.46 2.75 -2.22
N THR A 201 -7.52 2.07 -2.62
CA THR A 201 -7.43 0.90 -3.51
C THR A 201 -8.62 0.79 -4.45
N MET A 202 -8.37 0.18 -5.61
CA MET A 202 -9.38 -0.21 -6.60
C MET A 202 -9.65 -1.72 -6.59
N VAL A 203 -9.00 -2.48 -5.71
CA VAL A 203 -9.05 -3.95 -5.71
C VAL A 203 -9.41 -4.50 -4.33
N PRO A 204 -10.07 -5.68 -4.26
CA PRO A 204 -10.40 -6.29 -2.97
C PRO A 204 -9.18 -6.85 -2.23
N ARG A 205 -8.18 -7.35 -2.97
CA ARG A 205 -7.07 -8.14 -2.42
C ARG A 205 -5.72 -7.62 -2.91
N LEU A 206 -4.78 -7.44 -1.99
CA LEU A 206 -3.36 -7.24 -2.34
C LEU A 206 -2.65 -8.59 -2.50
N GLU A 207 -3.11 -9.60 -1.76
CA GLU A 207 -2.64 -10.98 -1.86
C GLU A 207 -3.82 -11.94 -1.68
N ARG A 208 -3.62 -13.24 -1.95
CA ARG A 208 -4.69 -14.25 -1.93
C ARG A 208 -5.56 -14.16 -0.68
N ASP A 209 -4.93 -14.15 0.49
CA ASP A 209 -5.62 -14.15 1.78
C ASP A 209 -5.69 -12.75 2.41
N PHE A 210 -5.02 -11.76 1.82
CA PHE A 210 -5.02 -10.38 2.32
C PHE A 210 -6.12 -9.57 1.64
N VAL A 211 -7.31 -9.56 2.24
CA VAL A 211 -8.48 -8.81 1.77
C VAL A 211 -8.42 -7.40 2.36
N ILE A 212 -7.98 -6.44 1.56
CA ILE A 212 -7.79 -5.05 2.01
C ILE A 212 -9.07 -4.21 1.92
N SER A 213 -9.95 -4.53 0.96
CA SER A 213 -11.18 -3.78 0.67
C SER A 213 -12.31 -4.76 0.37
N PRO A 214 -13.02 -5.28 1.38
CA PRO A 214 -13.98 -6.36 1.20
C PRO A 214 -15.18 -6.00 0.32
N GLU A 215 -15.53 -4.72 0.19
CA GLU A 215 -16.62 -4.28 -0.70
C GLU A 215 -16.17 -3.97 -2.13
N SER A 216 -14.86 -4.01 -2.42
CA SER A 216 -14.36 -3.78 -3.78
C SER A 216 -14.71 -4.95 -4.70
N VAL A 217 -15.30 -4.63 -5.85
CA VAL A 217 -15.55 -5.62 -6.90
C VAL A 217 -14.47 -5.46 -7.97
N PRO A 218 -13.81 -6.54 -8.44
CA PRO A 218 -12.79 -6.43 -9.46
C PRO A 218 -13.31 -5.72 -10.71
N LEU A 219 -12.55 -4.73 -11.19
CA LEU A 219 -12.83 -3.92 -12.39
C LEU A 219 -14.07 -3.02 -12.31
N ASP A 220 -14.65 -2.78 -11.12
CA ASP A 220 -15.78 -1.86 -10.94
C ASP A 220 -15.40 -0.37 -11.08
N GLY A 221 -14.10 -0.06 -11.07
CA GLY A 221 -13.55 1.29 -11.16
C GLY A 221 -13.82 2.16 -9.95
N ARG A 222 -14.27 1.58 -8.83
CA ARG A 222 -14.55 2.30 -7.60
C ARG A 222 -13.30 2.39 -6.75
N LEU A 223 -13.02 3.61 -6.29
CA LEU A 223 -11.89 3.90 -5.44
C LEU A 223 -12.37 3.91 -3.98
N ARG A 224 -11.75 3.11 -3.12
CA ARG A 224 -12.11 3.02 -1.70
C ARG A 224 -10.93 3.36 -0.82
N ILE A 225 -11.19 4.09 0.27
CA ILE A 225 -10.21 4.44 1.29
C ILE A 225 -10.39 3.54 2.52
N VAL A 226 -9.27 3.10 3.09
CA VAL A 226 -9.15 2.52 4.42
C VAL A 226 -8.23 3.44 5.21
N HIS A 227 -8.72 3.98 6.32
CA HIS A 227 -7.99 4.95 7.13
C HIS A 227 -8.16 4.70 8.62
N PHE A 228 -7.11 4.91 9.39
CA PHE A 228 -7.21 5.11 10.84
C PHE A 228 -6.14 6.07 11.35
N GLY A 229 -6.52 6.82 12.40
CA GLY A 229 -5.63 7.70 13.15
C GLY A 229 -4.65 6.93 14.06
N PRO A 230 -3.84 7.64 14.87
CA PRO A 230 -2.95 6.99 15.82
C PRO A 230 -3.70 6.10 16.80
N VAL A 231 -3.26 4.85 16.91
CA VAL A 231 -3.75 3.85 17.88
C VAL A 231 -2.54 3.16 18.53
N PRO A 232 -2.70 2.50 19.70
CA PRO A 232 -1.60 1.72 20.29
C PRO A 232 -1.05 0.68 19.33
N SER A 233 0.23 0.37 19.42
CA SER A 233 0.96 -0.52 18.51
C SER A 233 0.33 -1.92 18.39
N GLU A 234 -0.14 -2.48 19.50
CA GLU A 234 -0.85 -3.76 19.53
C GLU A 234 -2.17 -3.69 18.75
N LYS A 235 -2.88 -2.56 18.86
CA LYS A 235 -4.13 -2.32 18.12
C LYS A 235 -3.86 -2.17 16.64
N ALA A 236 -2.82 -1.42 16.26
CA ALA A 236 -2.41 -1.30 14.86
C ALA A 236 -2.06 -2.66 14.24
N MET A 237 -1.29 -3.47 14.96
CA MET A 237 -0.94 -4.83 14.54
C MET A 237 -2.18 -5.72 14.41
N GLN A 238 -3.12 -5.63 15.36
CA GLN A 238 -4.39 -6.35 15.30
C GLN A 238 -5.19 -5.96 14.04
N LEU A 239 -5.36 -4.65 13.79
CA LEU A 239 -6.08 -4.15 12.61
C LEU A 239 -5.45 -4.65 11.31
N MET A 240 -4.12 -4.57 11.18
CA MET A 240 -3.43 -5.09 9.99
C MET A 240 -3.60 -6.61 9.83
N ALA A 241 -3.58 -7.37 10.93
CA ALA A 241 -3.80 -8.82 10.89
C ALA A 241 -5.24 -9.21 10.52
N SER A 242 -6.24 -8.41 10.92
CA SER A 242 -7.66 -8.65 10.61
C SER A 242 -7.98 -8.58 9.11
N ALA A 243 -7.12 -7.96 8.29
CA ALA A 243 -7.24 -8.04 6.82
C ALA A 243 -7.11 -9.47 6.28
N TYR A 244 -6.36 -10.34 6.96
CA TYR A 244 -6.25 -11.77 6.62
C TYR A 244 -7.49 -12.59 7.01
N GLN A 245 -8.39 -12.02 7.80
CA GLN A 245 -9.61 -12.68 8.28
C GLN A 245 -10.81 -12.29 7.40
N GLY A 246 -10.59 -12.23 6.08
CA GLY A 246 -11.62 -11.82 5.13
C GLY A 246 -11.92 -10.31 5.15
N GLY A 247 -10.96 -9.48 5.59
CA GLY A 247 -11.11 -8.03 5.56
C GLY A 247 -11.88 -7.44 6.75
N GLN A 248 -11.91 -8.14 7.89
CA GLN A 248 -12.64 -7.70 9.09
C GLN A 248 -12.13 -6.40 9.70
N HIS A 249 -10.94 -5.93 9.31
CA HIS A 249 -10.38 -4.67 9.80
C HIS A 249 -11.25 -3.46 9.48
N VAL A 250 -12.01 -3.46 8.38
CA VAL A 250 -12.89 -2.34 8.03
C VAL A 250 -14.13 -2.24 8.92
N SER A 251 -14.48 -3.30 9.64
CA SER A 251 -15.61 -3.31 10.57
C SER A 251 -15.26 -2.76 11.95
N ASP A 252 -13.99 -2.48 12.20
CA ASP A 252 -13.57 -1.87 13.47
C ASP A 252 -13.96 -0.40 13.50
N ARG A 253 -14.55 0.04 14.62
CA ARG A 253 -14.97 1.43 14.83
C ARG A 253 -13.86 2.47 14.68
N SER A 254 -12.59 2.09 14.85
CA SER A 254 -11.46 3.02 14.67
C SER A 254 -11.06 3.19 13.21
N VAL A 255 -11.63 2.40 12.29
CA VAL A 255 -11.30 2.40 10.87
C VAL A 255 -12.40 3.13 10.09
N PHE A 256 -11.99 4.16 9.37
CA PHE A 256 -12.80 4.79 8.35
C PHE A 256 -12.67 4.04 7.04
N TYR A 257 -13.80 3.56 6.50
CA TYR A 257 -13.87 2.88 5.22
C TYR A 257 -15.01 3.46 4.38
N SER A 258 -14.69 3.93 3.17
CA SER A 258 -15.68 4.56 2.28
C SER A 258 -15.24 4.49 0.82
N GLU A 259 -16.22 4.48 -0.09
CA GLU A 259 -15.99 4.88 -1.47
C GLU A 259 -15.69 6.38 -1.54
N ILE A 260 -14.73 6.76 -2.39
CA ILE A 260 -14.30 8.15 -2.62
C ILE A 260 -14.11 8.41 -4.12
N GLU A 261 -14.23 9.68 -4.49
CA GLU A 261 -13.89 10.17 -5.82
C GLU A 261 -12.43 10.60 -5.91
N THR A 262 -11.97 11.31 -4.86
CA THR A 262 -10.59 11.80 -4.76
C THR A 262 -10.12 11.79 -3.30
N LEU A 263 -8.81 11.70 -3.12
CA LEU A 263 -8.11 11.91 -1.86
C LEU A 263 -6.99 12.91 -2.08
N LYS A 264 -6.90 13.94 -1.24
CA LYS A 264 -5.77 14.88 -1.20
C LYS A 264 -5.13 14.87 0.17
N ILE A 265 -3.80 14.76 0.20
CA ILE A 265 -2.98 14.81 1.40
C ILE A 265 -2.02 15.98 1.29
N ILE A 266 -2.01 16.85 2.29
CA ILE A 266 -0.98 17.87 2.49
C ILE A 266 -0.10 17.39 3.64
N PHE A 267 1.17 17.12 3.37
CA PHE A 267 2.08 16.55 4.36
C PHE A 267 2.60 17.63 5.31
N ARG A 268 2.59 17.35 6.62
CA ARG A 268 3.10 18.25 7.67
C ARG A 268 4.24 17.60 8.46
N GLU A 269 5.04 16.81 7.75
CA GLU A 269 6.19 16.09 8.29
C GLU A 269 7.48 16.84 7.93
N THR A 270 8.46 16.86 8.82
CA THR A 270 9.79 17.46 8.56
C THR A 270 10.78 16.44 8.00
N ASP A 271 10.74 15.19 8.46
CA ASP A 271 11.59 14.11 7.93
C ASP A 271 10.97 13.51 6.66
N GLU A 272 11.77 13.43 5.59
CA GLU A 272 11.38 12.80 4.32
C GLU A 272 10.88 11.37 4.52
N ARG A 273 11.46 10.64 5.48
CA ARG A 273 11.08 9.26 5.82
C ARG A 273 9.57 9.12 6.02
N TRP A 274 8.92 10.12 6.61
CA TRP A 274 7.49 10.12 6.93
C TRP A 274 6.61 10.74 5.85
N ARG A 275 7.21 11.33 4.80
CA ARG A 275 6.51 11.81 3.58
C ARG A 275 6.58 10.84 2.41
N ARG A 276 7.09 9.64 2.62
CA ARG A 276 7.11 8.59 1.60
C ARG A 276 5.71 8.04 1.40
N VAL A 277 5.28 8.00 0.14
CA VAL A 277 4.05 7.32 -0.28
C VAL A 277 4.39 6.10 -1.12
N CYS A 278 3.45 5.17 -1.22
CA CYS A 278 3.56 3.99 -2.06
C CYS A 278 2.46 4.01 -3.12
N ILE A 279 2.83 3.91 -4.40
CA ILE A 279 1.93 3.77 -5.55
C ILE A 279 2.25 2.44 -6.25
N ASP A 280 1.40 1.44 -6.11
CA ASP A 280 1.58 0.08 -6.64
C ASP A 280 2.97 -0.51 -6.32
N GLY A 281 3.43 -0.34 -5.08
CA GLY A 281 4.73 -0.82 -4.61
C GLY A 281 5.91 0.09 -4.98
N ARG A 282 5.67 1.21 -5.66
CA ARG A 282 6.70 2.21 -6.00
C ARG A 282 6.71 3.30 -4.94
N ILE A 283 7.88 3.56 -4.36
CA ILE A 283 8.03 4.59 -3.34
C ILE A 283 8.31 5.95 -3.99
N ILE A 284 7.57 6.95 -3.55
CA ILE A 284 7.75 8.35 -3.93
C ILE A 284 7.95 9.16 -2.65
N ALA A 285 9.03 9.92 -2.60
CA ALA A 285 9.30 10.90 -1.56
C ALA A 285 8.71 12.25 -1.99
N VAL A 286 7.92 12.85 -1.12
CA VAL A 286 7.34 14.18 -1.32
C VAL A 286 8.17 15.20 -0.54
N GLU A 287 8.41 16.36 -1.14
CA GLU A 287 9.15 17.46 -0.52
C GLU A 287 8.46 17.99 0.74
N CYS A 288 9.18 18.78 1.54
CA CYS A 288 8.59 19.45 2.70
C CYS A 288 7.41 20.33 2.27
N ASP A 289 6.33 20.30 3.06
CA ASP A 289 5.06 21.00 2.80
C ASP A 289 4.40 20.63 1.46
N GLY A 290 4.86 19.55 0.81
CA GLY A 290 4.31 19.05 -0.43
C GLY A 290 2.94 18.39 -0.27
N TRP A 291 2.41 17.91 -1.38
CA TRP A 291 1.08 17.30 -1.42
C TRP A 291 1.00 16.15 -2.42
N MET A 292 0.01 15.28 -2.21
CA MET A 292 -0.40 14.24 -3.13
C MET A 292 -1.92 14.29 -3.33
N GLU A 293 -2.38 14.08 -4.55
CA GLU A 293 -3.80 13.94 -4.89
C GLU A 293 -4.04 12.67 -5.72
N ILE A 294 -4.96 11.82 -5.27
CA ILE A 294 -5.38 10.59 -5.93
C ILE A 294 -6.80 10.78 -6.48
N TYR A 295 -7.04 10.32 -7.71
CA TYR A 295 -8.34 10.41 -8.39
C TYR A 295 -8.55 9.24 -9.34
N LYS A 296 -9.81 8.93 -9.66
CA LYS A 296 -10.16 7.96 -10.71
C LYS A 296 -9.71 8.49 -12.08
N GLU A 297 -8.93 7.72 -12.83
CA GLU A 297 -8.55 8.08 -14.19
C GLU A 297 -9.75 7.85 -15.13
N PRO A 298 -10.27 8.90 -15.79
CA PRO A 298 -11.39 8.75 -16.74
C PRO A 298 -11.01 7.97 -18.01
N GLU A 299 -9.73 7.98 -18.38
CA GLU A 299 -9.25 7.32 -19.59
C GLU A 299 -8.91 5.85 -19.35
N CYS A 300 -9.35 4.99 -20.26
CA CYS A 300 -8.89 3.60 -20.29
C CYS A 300 -7.48 3.55 -20.88
N LEU A 301 -6.47 3.43 -20.01
CA LEU A 301 -5.07 3.35 -20.43
C LEU A 301 -4.65 1.95 -20.88
N LEU A 302 -5.31 0.92 -20.34
CA LEU A 302 -4.92 -0.47 -20.55
C LEU A 302 -6.12 -1.40 -20.55
N ASN A 303 -6.09 -2.42 -21.40
CA ASN A 303 -6.99 -3.56 -21.35
C ASN A 303 -6.29 -4.79 -20.79
N ILE A 304 -7.02 -5.57 -20.01
CA ILE A 304 -6.60 -6.89 -19.57
C ILE A 304 -7.41 -8.00 -20.23
N LEU A 305 -6.77 -9.12 -20.51
CA LEU A 305 -7.47 -10.30 -20.99
C LEU A 305 -8.05 -11.07 -19.79
N THR A 306 -9.37 -11.31 -19.85
CA THR A 306 -10.13 -12.05 -18.83
C THR A 306 -11.01 -13.11 -19.49
N SER A 307 -11.19 -14.26 -18.84
CA SER A 307 -12.01 -15.35 -19.33
C SER A 307 -13.49 -14.99 -19.22
N VAL A 308 -14.29 -15.57 -20.10
CA VAL A 308 -15.73 -15.31 -20.18
C VAL A 308 -16.38 -15.84 -18.89
N GLY A 309 -16.76 -14.95 -17.97
CA GLY A 309 -17.39 -15.32 -16.69
C GLY A 309 -17.15 -14.37 -15.51
N PHE A 310 -16.33 -13.32 -15.65
CA PHE A 310 -16.28 -12.19 -14.71
C PHE A 310 -17.44 -11.24 -14.87
#